data_AF-A0A2W1P3V3-F1
#
_entry.id   AF-A0A2W1P3V3-F1
#
_cell.length_a   1.000
_cell.length_b   1.000
_cell.length_c   1.000
_cell.angle_alpha   90.00
_cell.angle_beta   90.00
_cell.angle_gamma   90.00
#
_symmetry.space_group_name_H-M   'P 1'
#
loop_
_entity.id
_entity.type
_entity.pdbx_description
1 polymer ?
#
loop_
_entity_poly.entity_id
_entity_poly.type
_entity_poly.pdbx_seq_one_letter_code
_entity_poly.pdbx_strand_id
1 'polypeptide(L)' 'MQFESAIYNHVQELQRLISAQGKALTEPEVAATSMELDLLILTAMRSQKKAFCKTKLLK' A
#
# COMPACT_ATOMS: atom_id res chain seq x y z
N MET A 1 -2.78 12.17 -2.09
CA MET A 1 -4.20 12.01 -1.75
C MET A 1 -4.79 10.67 -2.21
N GLN A 2 -4.97 10.34 -3.50
CA GLN A 2 -5.61 9.04 -3.85
C GLN A 2 -4.87 7.79 -3.32
N PHE A 3 -3.53 7.76 -3.39
CA PHE A 3 -2.74 6.65 -2.84
C PHE A 3 -2.79 6.57 -1.31
N GLU A 4 -2.82 7.71 -0.61
CA GLU A 4 -2.85 7.72 0.87
C GLU A 4 -4.13 7.11 1.41
N SER A 5 -5.29 7.50 0.86
CA SER A 5 -6.57 6.92 1.25
C SER A 5 -6.64 5.42 0.95
N ALA A 6 -6.13 5.00 -0.20
CA ALA A 6 -6.11 3.59 -0.56
C ALA A 6 -5.17 2.76 0.34
N ILE A 7 -3.98 3.28 0.67
CA ILE A 7 -3.03 2.68 1.62
C ILE A 7 -3.68 2.57 3.00
N TYR A 8 -4.30 3.64 3.49
CA TYR A 8 -4.97 3.66 4.78
C TYR A 8 -6.06 2.59 4.87
N ASN A 9 -6.89 2.46 3.84
CA ASN A 9 -7.95 1.45 3.80
C ASN A 9 -7.39 0.02 3.85
N HIS A 10 -6.29 -0.27 3.14
CA HIS A 10 -5.66 -1.60 3.17
C HIS A 10 -5.04 -1.90 4.54
N VAL A 11 -4.45 -0.91 5.21
CA VAL A 11 -3.93 -1.06 6.58
C VAL A 11 -5.06 -1.36 7.56
N GLN A 12 -6.19 -0.64 7.45
CA GLN A 12 -7.36 -0.89 8.27
C GLN A 12 -7.94 -2.29 8.04
N GLU A 13 -7.97 -2.75 6.79
CA GLU A 13 -8.47 -4.09 6.48
C GLU A 13 -7.56 -5.19 7.03
N LEU A 14 -6.23 -5.05 6.92
CA LEU A 14 -5.27 -5.96 7.56
C LEU A 14 -5.45 -5.99 9.08
N GLN A 15 -5.61 -4.82 9.70
CA GLN A 15 -5.86 -4.73 11.14
C GLN A 15 -7.18 -5.42 11.52
N ARG A 16 -8.24 -5.29 10.71
CA ARG A 16 -9.51 -5.97 10.91
C ARG A 16 -9.36 -7.50 10.80
N LEU A 17 -8.62 -7.99 9.82
CA LEU A 17 -8.39 -9.43 9.64
C LEU A 17 -7.60 -10.03 10.81
N ILE A 18 -6.52 -9.35 11.24
CA ILE A 18 -5.64 -9.86 12.30
C ILE A 18 -6.25 -9.67 13.69
N SER A 19 -6.68 -8.45 14.01
CA SER A 19 -7.10 -8.10 15.38
C SER A 19 -8.56 -8.43 15.66
N ALA A 20 -9.47 -8.17 14.72
CA ALA A 20 -10.90 -8.38 14.95
C ALA A 20 -11.34 -9.81 14.63
N GLN A 21 -10.71 -10.46 13.64
CA GLN A 21 -11.03 -11.83 13.25
C GLN A 21 -10.02 -12.87 13.75
N GLY A 22 -8.89 -12.45 14.33
CA GLY A 22 -7.89 -13.35 14.87
C GLY A 22 -7.15 -14.18 13.81
N LYS A 23 -7.14 -13.72 12.55
CA LYS A 23 -6.52 -14.47 11.45
C LYS A 23 -5.00 -14.46 11.57
N ALA A 24 -4.40 -15.62 11.33
CA ALA A 24 -2.95 -15.73 11.29
C ALA A 24 -2.38 -14.99 10.07
N LEU A 25 -1.13 -14.51 10.18
CA LEU A 25 -0.44 -13.84 9.08
C LEU A 25 -0.21 -14.75 7.86
N THR A 26 -0.27 -16.07 8.06
CA THR A 26 -0.14 -17.07 7.00
C THR A 26 -1.45 -17.35 6.27
N GLU A 27 -2.59 -16.82 6.76
CA GLU A 27 -3.86 -17.01 6.09
C GLU A 27 -3.83 -16.38 4.68
N PRO A 28 -4.33 -17.07 3.64
CA PRO A 28 -4.22 -16.62 2.26
C PRO A 28 -4.75 -15.22 2.02
N GLU A 29 -5.84 -14.86 2.69
CA GLU A 29 -6.46 -13.54 2.59
C GLU A 29 -5.63 -12.43 3.24
N VAL A 30 -5.00 -12.69 4.40
CA VAL A 30 -4.12 -11.73 5.07
C VAL A 30 -2.87 -11.51 4.21
N ALA A 31 -2.31 -12.59 3.68
CA ALA A 31 -1.18 -12.53 2.76
C ALA A 31 -1.52 -11.77 1.48
N ALA A 32 -2.69 -12.01 0.88
CA ALA A 32 -3.14 -11.32 -0.32
C ALA A 32 -3.29 -9.81 -0.09
N THR A 33 -4.01 -9.41 0.97
CA THR A 33 -4.17 -7.97 1.31
C THR A 33 -2.82 -7.31 1.62
N SER A 34 -1.88 -8.02 2.24
CA SER A 34 -0.53 -7.51 2.49
C SER A 34 0.25 -7.28 1.19
N MET A 35 0.18 -8.23 0.25
CA MET A 35 0.86 -8.09 -1.06
C MET A 35 0.27 -6.95 -1.89
N GLU A 36 -1.05 -6.76 -1.86
CA GLU A 36 -1.72 -5.63 -2.52
C GLU A 36 -1.28 -4.28 -1.94
N LEU A 37 -1.17 -4.19 -0.62
CA LEU A 37 -0.65 -3.01 0.06
C LEU A 37 0.80 -2.70 -0.35
N ASP A 38 1.67 -3.71 -0.38
CA ASP A 38 3.07 -3.54 -0.81
C ASP A 38 3.16 -3.01 -2.25
N LEU A 39 2.36 -3.58 -3.16
CA LEU A 39 2.30 -3.15 -4.56
C LEU A 39 1.81 -1.69 -4.68
N LEU A 40 0.83 -1.31 -3.87
CA LEU A 40 0.30 0.04 -3.83
C LEU A 40 1.34 1.05 -3.34
N ILE A 41 2.08 0.72 -2.28
CA ILE A 41 3.18 1.55 -1.75
C ILE A 41 4.29 1.70 -2.80
N LEU A 42 4.73 0.60 -3.42
CA LEU A 42 5.75 0.64 -4.47
C LEU A 42 5.32 1.51 -5.66
N THR A 43 4.04 1.45 -6.03
CA THR A 43 3.46 2.24 -7.12
C THR A 43 3.42 3.73 -6.76
N ALA A 44 3.01 4.06 -5.53
CA ALA A 44 3.02 5.44 -5.02
C ALA A 44 4.45 6.00 -5.02
N MET A 45 5.42 5.24 -4.50
CA MET A 45 6.83 5.64 -4.47
C MET A 45 7.43 5.83 -5.86
N ARG A 46 7.14 4.95 -6.83
CA ARG A 46 7.57 5.13 -8.23
C ARG A 46 6.98 6.39 -8.85
N SER A 47 5.71 6.68 -8.56
CA SER A 47 5.03 7.87 -9.08
C SER A 47 5.67 9.15 -8.54
N GLN A 48 6.05 9.16 -7.26
CA GLN A 48 6.82 10.26 -6.66
C GLN A 48 8.23 10.40 -7.27
N LYS A 49 8.96 9.29 -7.47
CA LYS A 49 10.29 9.32 -8.12
C LYS A 49 10.21 9.87 -9.56
N LYS A 50 9.21 9.47 -10.35
CA LYS A 50 9.00 9.98 -11.70
C LYS A 50 8.68 11.48 -11.71
N ALA A 51 7.86 11.96 -10.77
CA ALA A 51 7.57 13.39 -10.61
C ALA A 51 8.84 14.20 -10.27
N PHE A 52 9.70 13.67 -9.39
CA PHE A 52 10.95 14.32 -8.99
C PHE A 52 12.01 14.37 -10.12
N CYS A 53 12.12 13.34 -10.96
CA CYS A 53 13.03 13.38 -12.12
C CYS A 53 12.57 14.37 -13.20
N LYS A 54 11.25 14.52 -13.40
CA LYS A 54 10.69 15.42 -14.41
C LYS A 54 10.95 16.90 -14.08
N THR A 55 10.99 17.26 -12.80
CA THR A 55 11.29 18.63 -12.34
C THR A 55 12.79 18.97 -12.38
N LYS A 56 13.69 17.98 -12.36
CA LYS A 56 15.14 18.20 -12.51
C LYS A 56 15.62 18.35 -13.95
N LEU A 57 14.86 17.88 -14.93
CA LEU A 57 15.20 17.96 -16.37
C LEU A 57 14.67 19.24 -17.06
N LEU A 58 13.99 20.11 -16.32
CA LEU A 58 13.44 21.39 -16.80
C LEU A 58 14.21 22.61 -16.23
N LYS A 59 15.46 22.43 -15.82
CA LYS A 59 16.35 23.51 -15.38
C LYS A 59 17.60 23.56 -16.24
#